data_AF-A0A523HMD6-F1
#
_entry.id   AF-A0A523HMD6-F1
#
_cell.length_a   1.000
_cell.length_b   1.000
_cell.length_c   1.000
_cell.angle_alpha   90.00
_cell.angle_beta   90.00
_cell.angle_gamma   90.00
#
_symmetry.space_group_name_H-M   'P 1'
#
loop_
_entity.id
_entity.type
_entity.pdbx_description
1 polymer ?
#
loop_
_entity_poly.entity_id
_entity_poly.type
_entity_poly.pdbx_seq_one_letter_code
_entity_poly.pdbx_strand_id
1 'polypeptide(L)'
;MTLKNLFFTVLVLSISTSCSHKGALGPTSSDSDSLNKLSSEFAAEHFFHHRGNGLLALLNLTDEQETQIKETMHSKREQFKPRRHQSTQRPSFEERKAKRKEIHESIKNEIYAVLTAEQQAKLDELKSQVENGTTPEELINLHIERLGTKLSLSEDQKNQIKSLDTWEKLLQKNEPPENRREFFKKKKGIHDEHAAQILSILTLEQKGVFLEMKAERKVKLNKHGKRFRARSHNRIEKLAGQLDFNESQKEQIAEIFEKVHAEIRGNMNGWRNGRNREELRKSMHNKMKKIDQQIQKILTPEQMKKFEQLKTDRKEKRKEHSPDN
;
A
#
# COMPACT_ATOMS: atom_id res chain seq x y z
N MET A 1 21.65 -24.62 8.42
CA MET A 1 20.78 -23.43 8.32
C MET A 1 19.74 -23.64 7.22
N THR A 2 18.48 -23.87 7.58
CA THR A 2 17.42 -24.34 6.68
C THR A 2 16.66 -23.18 6.01
N LEU A 3 16.29 -23.34 4.74
CA LEU A 3 15.61 -22.35 3.87
C LEU A 3 14.22 -21.85 4.37
N LYS A 4 13.77 -22.23 5.57
CA LYS A 4 12.45 -21.89 6.12
C LYS A 4 12.39 -20.51 6.81
N ASN A 5 13.53 -19.86 7.08
CA ASN A 5 13.57 -18.56 7.78
C ASN A 5 13.34 -17.32 6.88
N LEU A 6 13.11 -17.50 5.57
CA LEU A 6 13.15 -16.38 4.61
C LEU A 6 11.79 -15.74 4.26
N PHE A 7 10.69 -16.16 4.87
CA PHE A 7 9.34 -15.74 4.47
C PHE A 7 8.76 -14.54 5.26
N PHE A 8 9.33 -14.19 6.42
CA PHE A 8 8.74 -13.13 7.26
C PHE A 8 9.08 -11.71 6.77
N THR A 9 10.24 -11.51 6.14
CA THR A 9 10.69 -10.19 5.65
C THR A 9 10.01 -9.75 4.35
N VAL A 10 9.39 -10.67 3.61
CA VAL A 10 8.86 -10.39 2.25
C VAL A 10 7.37 -10.01 2.24
N LEU A 11 6.62 -10.22 3.33
CA LEU A 11 5.16 -10.08 3.32
C LEU A 11 4.62 -8.69 3.75
N VAL A 12 5.45 -7.76 4.25
CA VAL A 12 4.93 -6.50 4.81
C VAL A 12 4.88 -5.33 3.82
N LEU A 13 5.62 -5.31 2.70
CA LEU A 13 5.60 -4.19 1.75
C LEU A 13 4.67 -4.39 0.53
N SER A 14 3.36 -4.22 0.75
CA SER A 14 2.45 -3.86 -0.34
C SER A 14 2.51 -2.33 -0.56
N ILE A 15 3.40 -1.88 -1.44
CA ILE A 15 3.56 -0.46 -1.78
C ILE A 15 2.34 0.01 -2.60
N SER A 16 1.54 0.90 -2.02
CA SER A 16 0.61 1.76 -2.75
C SER A 16 1.41 2.89 -3.42
N THR A 17 1.76 2.72 -4.70
CA THR A 17 2.30 3.83 -5.50
C THR A 17 1.20 4.85 -5.76
N SER A 18 1.10 5.84 -4.87
CA SER A 18 0.35 7.08 -5.05
C SER A 18 1.11 7.96 -6.05
N CYS A 19 0.57 8.13 -7.25
CA CYS A 19 0.95 9.24 -8.13
C CYS A 19 -0.19 10.25 -8.07
N SER A 20 0.09 11.44 -7.51
CA SER A 20 -0.66 12.65 -7.87
C SER A 20 -0.07 13.14 -9.19
N HIS A 21 -0.88 13.18 -10.24
CA HIS A 21 -0.58 14.00 -11.40
C HIS A 21 -0.86 15.45 -10.99
N LYS A 22 0.17 16.30 -10.95
CA LYS A 22 -0.02 17.75 -11.05
C LYS A 22 -0.19 18.05 -12.54
N GLY A 23 -1.43 18.30 -12.97
CA GLY A 23 -1.69 18.91 -14.26
C GLY A 23 -1.23 20.36 -14.19
N ALA A 24 -0.41 20.76 -15.15
CA ALA A 24 0.04 22.13 -15.31
C ALA A 24 -1.16 23.02 -15.66
N LEU A 25 -1.54 23.89 -14.75
CA LEU A 25 -2.33 25.09 -15.00
C LEU A 25 -1.60 26.25 -14.33
N GLY A 26 -1.19 27.23 -15.15
CA GLY A 26 -0.99 28.66 -14.84
C GLY A 26 -0.12 29.09 -13.64
N PRO A 27 0.80 30.06 -13.82
CA PRO A 27 1.53 30.64 -12.70
C PRO A 27 0.63 31.61 -11.95
N THR A 28 0.15 31.24 -10.77
CA THR A 28 -0.41 32.20 -9.81
C THR A 28 0.09 31.91 -8.39
N SER A 29 0.72 32.93 -7.83
CA SER A 29 1.10 33.20 -6.43
C SER A 29 2.26 32.40 -5.79
N SER A 30 3.20 33.18 -5.23
CA SER A 30 4.46 32.77 -4.63
C SER A 30 4.37 32.28 -3.18
N ASP A 31 3.18 31.88 -2.70
CA ASP A 31 2.97 31.49 -1.29
C ASP A 31 2.75 29.99 -1.08
N SER A 32 2.90 29.16 -2.11
CA SER A 32 2.67 27.70 -2.02
C SER A 32 3.89 26.88 -1.58
N ASP A 33 5.08 27.48 -1.44
CA ASP A 33 6.30 26.75 -1.08
C ASP A 33 6.42 26.49 0.44
N SER A 34 5.84 27.35 1.29
CA SER A 34 5.86 27.16 2.76
C SER A 34 4.92 26.03 3.22
N LEU A 35 3.74 25.91 2.59
CA LEU A 35 2.76 24.85 2.91
C LEU A 35 3.16 23.47 2.36
N ASN A 36 3.92 23.41 1.26
CA ASN A 36 4.45 22.16 0.76
C ASN A 36 5.59 21.61 1.63
N LYS A 37 6.40 22.49 2.26
CA LYS A 37 7.47 22.09 3.18
C LYS A 37 6.90 21.50 4.48
N LEU A 38 5.92 22.17 5.09
CA LEU A 38 5.19 21.68 6.27
C LEU A 38 4.42 20.38 6.01
N SER A 39 3.78 20.23 4.84
CA SER A 39 3.13 18.97 4.45
C SER A 39 4.12 17.83 4.21
N SER A 40 5.38 18.13 3.85
CA SER A 40 6.42 17.13 3.60
C SER A 40 7.09 16.66 4.90
N GLU A 41 7.28 17.54 5.88
CA GLU A 41 7.76 17.19 7.23
C GLU A 41 6.74 16.34 7.98
N PHE A 42 5.45 16.71 7.97
CA PHE A 42 4.39 15.92 8.60
C PHE A 42 4.16 14.57 7.89
N ALA A 43 4.38 14.50 6.58
CA ALA A 43 4.32 13.25 5.82
C ALA A 43 5.58 12.37 6.01
N ALA A 44 6.74 12.94 6.32
CA ALA A 44 7.94 12.20 6.64
C ALA A 44 7.76 11.49 7.99
N GLU A 45 7.31 12.19 9.04
CA GLU A 45 7.03 11.59 10.36
C GLU A 45 6.02 10.44 10.28
N HIS A 46 4.92 10.63 9.55
CA HIS A 46 3.85 9.63 9.54
C HIS A 46 4.18 8.38 8.71
N PHE A 47 5.16 8.45 7.79
CA PHE A 47 5.57 7.33 6.95
C PHE A 47 6.57 6.37 7.63
N PHE A 48 7.37 6.83 8.59
CA PHE A 48 8.31 5.98 9.33
C PHE A 48 7.60 4.95 10.24
N HIS A 49 6.35 5.19 10.64
CA HIS A 49 5.71 4.43 11.72
C HIS A 49 4.88 3.21 11.32
N HIS A 50 4.71 2.87 10.04
CA HIS A 50 3.65 1.90 9.68
C HIS A 50 4.08 0.54 9.15
N ARG A 51 5.33 0.31 8.69
CA ARG A 51 5.66 -1.00 8.09
C ARG A 51 7.06 -1.58 8.28
N GLY A 52 7.99 -0.94 8.98
CA GLY A 52 9.35 -1.48 9.12
C GLY A 52 10.16 -1.03 10.34
N ASN A 53 9.91 0.17 10.89
CA ASN A 53 10.77 0.73 11.95
C ASN A 53 10.22 0.53 13.36
N GLY A 54 9.30 -0.42 13.57
CA GLY A 54 8.77 -0.70 14.91
C GLY A 54 9.89 -1.06 15.90
N LEU A 55 10.82 -1.92 15.48
CA LEU A 55 11.93 -2.37 16.31
C LEU A 55 12.97 -1.28 16.59
N LEU A 56 13.25 -0.41 15.61
CA LEU A 56 14.25 0.66 15.76
C LEU A 56 13.81 1.72 16.79
N ALA A 57 12.51 1.94 16.94
CA ALA A 57 11.99 2.85 17.96
C ALA A 57 12.26 2.38 19.41
N LEU A 58 12.72 1.14 19.60
CA LEU A 58 13.03 0.57 20.93
C LEU A 58 14.52 0.66 21.29
N LEU A 59 15.36 1.17 20.38
CA LEU A 59 16.82 1.21 20.54
C LEU A 59 17.33 2.50 21.17
N ASN A 60 16.44 3.42 21.58
CA ASN A 60 16.79 4.74 22.13
C ASN A 60 17.88 5.42 21.28
N LEU A 61 17.60 5.56 19.99
CA LEU A 61 18.54 6.12 19.03
C LEU A 61 18.86 7.58 19.39
N THR A 62 20.11 8.00 19.21
CA THR A 62 20.46 9.41 19.31
C THR A 62 19.90 10.18 18.11
N ASP A 63 19.73 11.50 18.24
CA ASP A 63 19.24 12.35 17.14
C ASP A 63 20.11 12.22 15.87
N GLU A 64 21.42 12.07 16.05
CA GLU A 64 22.38 11.82 14.96
C GLU A 64 22.12 10.47 14.29
N GLN A 65 21.96 9.40 15.06
CA GLN A 65 21.64 8.06 14.54
C GLN A 65 20.30 8.05 13.80
N GLU A 66 19.27 8.70 14.36
CA GLU A 66 17.96 8.83 13.71
C GLU A 66 18.09 9.52 12.36
N THR A 67 18.86 10.62 12.30
CA THR A 67 19.07 11.39 11.07
C THR A 67 19.77 10.54 10.01
N GLN A 68 20.86 9.85 10.39
CA GLN A 68 21.58 8.95 9.47
C GLN A 68 20.70 7.80 8.96
N ILE A 69 19.87 7.21 9.82
CA ILE A 69 18.92 6.16 9.41
C ILE A 69 17.84 6.73 8.48
N LYS A 70 17.30 7.93 8.77
CA LYS A 70 16.31 8.61 7.91
C LYS A 70 16.89 8.89 6.53
N GLU A 71 18.11 9.41 6.44
CA GLU A 71 18.83 9.66 5.19
C GLU A 71 19.10 8.39 4.40
N THR A 72 19.58 7.33 5.08
CA THR A 72 19.78 6.00 4.49
C THR A 72 18.50 5.47 3.86
N MET A 73 17.39 5.50 4.61
CA MET A 73 16.08 5.05 4.12
C MET A 73 15.59 5.89 2.94
N HIS A 74 15.79 7.21 2.99
CA HIS A 74 15.42 8.12 1.91
C HIS A 74 16.24 7.83 0.64
N SER A 75 17.57 7.74 0.74
CA SER A 75 18.47 7.42 -0.36
C SER A 75 18.09 6.10 -1.04
N LYS A 76 17.89 5.03 -0.26
CA LYS A 76 17.50 3.71 -0.79
C LYS A 76 16.09 3.71 -1.38
N ARG A 77 15.17 4.52 -0.83
CA ARG A 77 13.84 4.73 -1.42
C ARG A 77 13.93 5.40 -2.79
N GLU A 78 14.82 6.37 -2.98
CA GLU A 78 15.08 6.99 -4.28
C GLU A 78 15.65 5.97 -5.29
N GLN A 79 16.55 5.10 -4.86
CA GLN A 79 17.04 3.98 -5.68
C GLN A 79 15.92 3.00 -6.06
N PHE A 80 14.91 2.86 -5.19
CA PHE A 80 13.73 2.04 -5.42
C PHE A 80 12.67 2.69 -6.29
N LYS A 81 12.65 4.02 -6.44
CA LYS A 81 11.72 4.65 -7.36
C LYS A 81 12.03 4.04 -8.72
N PRO A 82 11.13 3.22 -9.29
CA PRO A 82 11.38 2.65 -10.60
C PRO A 82 11.59 3.86 -11.50
N ARG A 83 12.78 3.99 -12.09
CA ARG A 83 13.02 4.95 -13.16
C ARG A 83 12.16 4.47 -14.33
N ARG A 84 10.85 4.79 -14.27
CA ARG A 84 9.80 4.30 -15.18
C ARG A 84 10.09 4.64 -16.64
N HIS A 85 11.09 5.49 -16.87
CA HIS A 85 11.48 6.04 -18.16
C HIS A 85 12.89 5.63 -18.60
N GLN A 86 13.65 4.86 -17.81
CA GLN A 86 15.08 4.62 -18.11
C GLN A 86 15.46 3.18 -18.47
N SER A 87 14.52 2.25 -18.57
CA SER A 87 14.83 0.88 -18.97
C SER A 87 13.83 0.38 -20.00
N THR A 88 14.31 0.22 -21.23
CA THR A 88 13.74 -0.58 -22.32
C THR A 88 13.19 -1.91 -21.82
N GLN A 89 14.03 -2.62 -21.06
CA GLN A 89 13.69 -3.90 -20.50
C GLN A 89 13.20 -3.75 -19.06
N ARG A 90 11.92 -4.08 -18.83
CA ARG A 90 11.40 -4.19 -17.47
C ARG A 90 12.00 -5.44 -16.82
N PRO A 91 12.69 -5.32 -15.66
CA PRO A 91 13.32 -6.48 -15.03
C PRO A 91 12.29 -7.57 -14.72
N SER A 92 12.73 -8.82 -14.80
CA SER A 92 11.90 -10.00 -14.54
C SER A 92 11.31 -9.95 -13.13
N PHE A 93 10.33 -10.83 -12.84
CA PHE A 93 9.80 -10.86 -11.47
C PHE A 93 10.87 -11.27 -10.45
N GLU A 94 11.73 -12.21 -10.84
CA GLU A 94 12.82 -12.74 -10.02
C GLU A 94 13.92 -11.70 -9.81
N GLU A 95 14.37 -11.00 -10.86
CA GLU A 95 15.31 -9.88 -10.73
C GLU A 95 14.79 -8.79 -9.79
N ARG A 96 13.51 -8.38 -9.94
CA ARG A 96 12.93 -7.38 -9.02
C ARG A 96 12.82 -7.90 -7.59
N LYS A 97 12.69 -9.21 -7.39
CA LYS A 97 12.67 -9.84 -6.07
C LYS A 97 14.07 -9.91 -5.49
N ALA A 98 15.07 -10.28 -6.29
CA ALA A 98 16.49 -10.30 -5.92
C ALA A 98 16.97 -8.90 -5.56
N LYS A 99 16.78 -7.92 -6.44
CA LYS A 99 17.09 -6.50 -6.16
C LYS A 99 16.37 -5.97 -4.92
N ARG A 100 15.14 -6.44 -4.65
CA ARG A 100 14.44 -6.07 -3.41
C ARG A 100 15.13 -6.61 -2.17
N LYS A 101 15.61 -7.85 -2.21
CA LYS A 101 16.35 -8.48 -1.11
C LYS A 101 17.69 -7.79 -0.90
N GLU A 102 18.43 -7.60 -1.98
CA GLU A 102 19.73 -6.92 -1.97
C GLU A 102 19.64 -5.52 -1.33
N ILE A 103 18.68 -4.70 -1.75
CA ILE A 103 18.49 -3.37 -1.14
C ILE A 103 18.06 -3.50 0.32
N HIS A 104 17.24 -4.50 0.67
CA HIS A 104 16.84 -4.70 2.05
C HIS A 104 18.00 -5.12 2.95
N GLU A 105 18.87 -6.01 2.47
CA GLU A 105 20.11 -6.42 3.14
C GLU A 105 21.08 -5.23 3.26
N SER A 106 21.20 -4.43 2.20
CA SER A 106 22.00 -3.20 2.23
C SER A 106 21.48 -2.19 3.26
N ILE A 107 20.16 -1.92 3.30
CA ILE A 107 19.54 -1.08 4.34
C ILE A 107 19.82 -1.65 5.72
N LYS A 108 19.67 -2.97 5.91
CA LYS A 108 19.95 -3.62 7.19
C LYS A 108 21.40 -3.35 7.59
N ASN A 109 22.37 -3.65 6.73
CA ASN A 109 23.79 -3.50 7.04
C ASN A 109 24.17 -2.04 7.35
N GLU A 110 23.67 -1.08 6.56
CA GLU A 110 23.91 0.36 6.79
C GLU A 110 23.31 0.82 8.12
N ILE A 111 22.12 0.35 8.49
CA ILE A 111 21.54 0.66 9.81
C ILE A 111 22.35 0.01 10.93
N TYR A 112 22.77 -1.25 10.81
CA TYR A 112 23.61 -1.88 11.84
C TYR A 112 24.90 -1.10 12.10
N ALA A 113 25.55 -0.60 11.06
CA ALA A 113 26.79 0.16 11.18
C ALA A 113 26.65 1.46 11.99
N VAL A 114 25.45 2.05 12.03
CA VAL A 114 25.14 3.27 12.79
C VAL A 114 24.84 2.97 14.27
N LEU A 115 24.47 1.73 14.59
CA LEU A 115 24.10 1.31 15.94
C LEU A 115 25.33 0.99 16.78
N THR A 116 25.26 1.29 18.08
CA THR A 116 26.26 0.84 19.06
C THR A 116 26.18 -0.68 19.26
N ALA A 117 27.24 -1.29 19.81
CA ALA A 117 27.26 -2.74 20.06
C ALA A 117 26.08 -3.20 20.96
N GLU A 118 25.71 -2.41 21.96
CA GLU A 118 24.57 -2.68 22.84
C GLU A 118 23.23 -2.61 22.07
N GLN A 119 23.05 -1.59 21.22
CA GLN A 119 21.86 -1.45 20.37
C GLN A 119 21.75 -2.58 19.33
N GLN A 120 22.87 -3.04 18.76
CA GLN A 120 22.90 -4.16 17.84
C GLN A 120 22.44 -5.45 18.55
N ALA A 121 23.00 -5.74 19.73
CA ALA A 121 22.60 -6.90 20.53
C ALA A 121 21.11 -6.88 20.88
N LYS A 122 20.58 -5.72 21.31
CA LYS A 122 19.15 -5.55 21.57
C LYS A 122 18.30 -5.76 20.32
N LEU A 123 18.73 -5.23 19.17
CA LEU A 123 18.02 -5.42 17.91
C LEU A 123 17.99 -6.90 17.46
N ASP A 124 19.07 -7.65 17.69
CA ASP A 124 19.15 -9.08 17.38
C ASP A 124 18.25 -9.93 18.29
N GLU A 125 18.19 -9.59 19.58
CA GLU A 125 17.24 -10.20 20.51
C GLU A 125 15.80 -9.96 20.07
N LEU A 126 15.44 -8.71 19.79
CA LEU A 126 14.10 -8.33 19.33
C LEU A 126 13.71 -9.05 18.02
N LYS A 127 14.66 -9.21 17.10
CA LYS A 127 14.44 -9.98 15.87
C LYS A 127 14.19 -11.44 16.16
N SER A 128 14.97 -12.04 17.06
CA SER A 128 14.83 -13.45 17.43
C SER A 128 13.45 -13.73 18.03
N GLN A 129 12.94 -12.84 18.88
CA GLN A 129 11.57 -12.94 19.43
C GLN A 129 10.53 -12.92 18.29
N VAL A 130 10.61 -11.95 17.38
CA VAL A 130 9.69 -11.87 16.22
C VAL A 130 9.79 -13.09 15.31
N GLU A 131 10.98 -13.62 15.07
CA GLU A 131 11.20 -14.83 14.26
C GLU A 131 10.60 -16.08 14.92
N ASN A 132 10.60 -16.14 16.25
CA ASN A 132 9.95 -17.17 17.04
C ASN A 132 8.43 -16.99 17.15
N GLY A 133 7.88 -15.90 16.59
CA GLY A 133 6.45 -15.61 16.59
C GLY A 133 5.96 -14.92 17.86
N THR A 134 6.86 -14.51 18.76
CA THR A 134 6.52 -13.73 19.94
C THR A 134 6.61 -12.23 19.62
N THR A 135 5.68 -11.43 20.16
CA THR A 135 5.80 -9.96 20.07
C THR A 135 6.70 -9.51 21.21
N PRO A 136 7.79 -8.77 20.96
CA PRO A 136 8.53 -8.16 22.04
C PRO A 136 7.64 -7.29 22.91
N GLU A 137 7.73 -7.48 24.23
CA GLU A 137 6.91 -6.76 25.21
C GLU A 137 7.05 -5.24 25.05
N GLU A 138 8.25 -4.79 24.70
CA GLU A 138 8.57 -3.38 24.44
C GLU A 138 7.77 -2.79 23.26
N LEU A 139 7.48 -3.59 22.21
CA LEU A 139 6.61 -3.14 21.11
C LEU A 139 5.16 -3.03 21.54
N ILE A 140 4.71 -3.93 22.42
CA ILE A 140 3.37 -3.89 23.01
C ILE A 140 3.25 -2.61 23.84
N ASN A 141 4.23 -2.34 24.70
CA ASN A 141 4.29 -1.12 25.52
C ASN A 141 4.29 0.14 24.65
N LEU A 142 5.10 0.20 23.59
CA LEU A 142 5.11 1.33 22.66
C LEU A 142 3.75 1.56 21.98
N HIS A 143 3.05 0.48 21.62
CA HIS A 143 1.70 0.59 21.07
C HIS A 143 0.70 1.12 22.10
N ILE A 144 0.77 0.61 23.32
CA ILE A 144 -0.10 1.00 24.44
C ILE A 144 0.15 2.45 24.82
N GLU A 145 1.39 2.92 24.88
CA GLU A 145 1.70 4.33 25.14
C GLU A 145 1.14 5.27 24.05
N ARG A 146 1.22 4.86 22.78
CA ARG A 146 0.59 5.62 21.68
C ARG A 146 -0.93 5.64 21.75
N LEU A 147 -1.57 4.60 22.28
CA LEU A 147 -3.00 4.62 22.58
C LEU A 147 -3.29 5.45 23.82
N GLY A 148 -2.46 5.30 24.85
CA GLY A 148 -2.49 6.02 26.12
C GLY A 148 -2.49 7.52 25.94
N THR A 149 -1.55 8.02 25.15
CA THR A 149 -1.45 9.44 24.78
C THR A 149 -2.64 9.94 23.96
N LYS A 150 -3.23 9.13 23.08
CA LYS A 150 -4.36 9.54 22.23
C LYS A 150 -5.71 9.50 22.94
N LEU A 151 -5.87 8.60 23.90
CA LEU A 151 -7.11 8.37 24.63
C LEU A 151 -7.03 8.82 26.09
N SER A 152 -5.89 9.39 26.52
CA SER A 152 -5.60 9.73 27.91
C SER A 152 -5.92 8.56 28.87
N LEU A 153 -5.35 7.38 28.59
CA LEU A 153 -5.62 6.17 29.38
C LEU A 153 -4.97 6.23 30.76
N SER A 154 -5.66 5.72 31.77
CA SER A 154 -5.06 5.49 33.09
C SER A 154 -4.07 4.33 33.08
N GLU A 155 -3.20 4.26 34.09
CA GLU A 155 -2.22 3.18 34.20
C GLU A 155 -2.89 1.80 34.33
N ASP A 156 -4.00 1.73 35.07
CA ASP A 156 -4.80 0.50 35.18
C ASP A 156 -5.36 0.06 33.82
N GLN A 157 -5.87 1.00 33.02
CA GLN A 157 -6.37 0.69 31.67
C GLN A 157 -5.24 0.22 30.75
N LYS A 158 -4.05 0.83 30.83
CA LYS A 158 -2.88 0.38 30.07
C LYS A 158 -2.49 -1.05 30.43
N ASN A 159 -2.46 -1.37 31.72
CA ASN A 159 -2.16 -2.72 32.22
C ASN A 159 -3.22 -3.74 31.77
N GLN A 160 -4.50 -3.38 31.77
CA GLN A 160 -5.58 -4.23 31.25
C GLN A 160 -5.48 -4.45 29.73
N ILE A 161 -5.07 -3.45 28.96
CA ILE A 161 -4.87 -3.61 27.51
C ILE A 161 -3.63 -4.47 27.23
N LYS A 162 -2.59 -4.36 28.06
CA LYS A 162 -1.35 -5.14 27.95
C LYS A 162 -1.59 -6.63 28.12
N SER A 163 -2.50 -7.03 29.01
CA SER A 163 -2.82 -8.44 29.27
C SER A 163 -3.70 -9.10 28.18
N LEU A 164 -4.12 -8.36 27.16
CA LEU A 164 -4.90 -8.93 26.06
C LEU A 164 -4.03 -9.84 25.17
N ASP A 165 -4.28 -11.15 25.23
CA ASP A 165 -3.64 -12.23 24.44
C ASP A 165 -3.74 -12.07 22.90
N THR A 166 -4.57 -11.14 22.43
CA THR A 166 -4.78 -10.91 20.99
C THR A 166 -3.53 -10.51 20.21
N TRP A 167 -2.50 -9.98 20.87
CA TRP A 167 -1.21 -9.67 20.23
C TRP A 167 -0.52 -10.94 19.73
N GLU A 168 -0.58 -12.01 20.52
CA GLU A 168 -0.02 -13.31 20.14
C GLU A 168 -0.81 -13.92 18.98
N LYS A 169 -2.16 -13.88 19.04
CA LYS A 169 -3.04 -14.35 17.95
C LYS A 169 -2.77 -13.66 16.60
N LEU A 170 -2.33 -12.39 16.61
CA LEU A 170 -1.99 -11.63 15.40
C LEU A 170 -0.65 -12.05 14.77
N LEU A 171 0.29 -12.55 15.58
CA LEU A 171 1.63 -12.95 15.17
C LEU A 171 1.83 -14.44 14.98
N GLN A 172 0.98 -15.28 15.60
CA GLN A 172 0.98 -16.72 15.37
C GLN A 172 1.11 -16.97 13.87
N LYS A 173 2.19 -17.66 13.50
CA LYS A 173 2.52 -18.02 12.12
C LYS A 173 1.35 -18.84 11.60
N ASN A 174 0.38 -18.14 11.01
CA ASN A 174 -0.63 -18.80 10.23
C ASN A 174 0.14 -19.39 9.07
N GLU A 175 0.15 -20.72 8.98
CA GLU A 175 0.56 -21.43 7.77
C GLU A 175 -0.01 -20.66 6.57
N PRO A 176 0.76 -20.54 5.47
CA PRO A 176 0.31 -19.81 4.30
C PRO A 176 -1.09 -20.33 3.96
N PRO A 177 -2.13 -19.50 4.16
CA PRO A 177 -3.50 -19.98 4.16
C PRO A 177 -3.79 -20.53 2.77
N GLU A 178 -4.36 -21.72 2.67
CA GLU A 178 -4.82 -22.25 1.39
C GLU A 178 -5.74 -21.24 0.69
N ASN A 179 -6.55 -20.52 1.49
CA ASN A 179 -7.43 -19.46 1.04
C ASN A 179 -7.14 -18.09 1.68
N ARG A 180 -6.62 -17.16 0.87
CA ARG A 180 -6.36 -15.78 1.26
C ARG A 180 -7.61 -15.03 1.77
N ARG A 181 -8.80 -15.35 1.26
CA ARG A 181 -10.06 -14.70 1.71
C ARG A 181 -10.35 -15.07 3.15
N GLU A 182 -10.20 -16.34 3.51
CA GLU A 182 -10.36 -16.82 4.88
C GLU A 182 -9.31 -16.23 5.80
N PHE A 183 -8.06 -16.12 5.36
CA PHE A 183 -7.03 -15.44 6.13
C PHE A 183 -7.39 -13.99 6.46
N PHE A 184 -7.85 -13.20 5.48
CA PHE A 184 -8.28 -11.84 5.76
C PHE A 184 -9.53 -11.80 6.64
N LYS A 185 -10.45 -12.76 6.50
CA LYS A 185 -11.63 -12.87 7.37
C LYS A 185 -11.22 -13.19 8.81
N LYS A 186 -10.32 -14.16 9.02
CA LYS A 186 -9.74 -14.52 10.32
C LYS A 186 -9.02 -13.33 10.94
N LYS A 187 -8.12 -12.69 10.18
CA LYS A 187 -7.39 -11.51 10.64
C LYS A 187 -8.32 -10.35 10.99
N LYS A 188 -9.37 -10.12 10.19
CA LYS A 188 -10.40 -9.13 10.50
C LYS A 188 -11.14 -9.50 11.79
N GLY A 189 -11.52 -10.77 11.98
CA GLY A 189 -12.13 -11.27 13.20
C GLY A 189 -11.27 -10.99 14.44
N ILE A 190 -9.97 -11.31 14.39
CA ILE A 190 -9.03 -11.02 15.48
C ILE A 190 -8.95 -9.51 15.77
N HIS A 191 -8.91 -8.66 14.73
CA HIS A 191 -8.92 -7.21 14.92
C HIS A 191 -10.24 -6.67 15.49
N ASP A 192 -11.37 -7.28 15.13
CA ASP A 192 -12.69 -6.90 15.64
C ASP A 192 -12.86 -7.35 17.10
N GLU A 193 -12.42 -8.56 17.44
CA GLU A 193 -12.35 -9.10 18.82
C GLU A 193 -11.47 -8.22 19.71
N HIS A 194 -10.24 -7.93 19.30
CA HIS A 194 -9.34 -7.05 20.04
C HIS A 194 -9.93 -5.66 20.26
N ALA A 195 -10.58 -5.10 19.24
CA ALA A 195 -11.23 -3.80 19.37
C ALA A 195 -12.41 -3.83 20.36
N ALA A 196 -13.17 -4.93 20.42
CA ALA A 196 -14.25 -5.09 21.40
C ALA A 196 -13.71 -5.18 22.83
N GLN A 197 -12.61 -5.91 23.03
CA GLN A 197 -11.92 -5.99 24.33
C GLN A 197 -11.38 -4.62 24.79
N ILE A 198 -10.73 -3.87 23.89
CA ILE A 198 -10.32 -2.50 24.21
C ILE A 198 -11.54 -1.66 24.60
N LEU A 199 -12.63 -1.70 23.82
CA LEU A 199 -13.84 -0.94 24.14
C LEU A 199 -14.40 -1.29 25.53
N SER A 200 -14.30 -2.53 26.01
CA SER A 200 -14.76 -2.87 27.37
C SER A 200 -13.95 -2.21 28.50
N ILE A 201 -12.69 -1.85 28.23
CA ILE A 201 -11.77 -1.21 29.21
C ILE A 201 -11.94 0.32 29.22
N LEU A 202 -12.36 0.91 28.11
CA LEU A 202 -12.46 2.36 27.94
C LEU A 202 -13.67 2.98 28.65
N THR A 203 -13.52 4.22 29.10
CA THR A 203 -14.64 5.07 29.54
C THR A 203 -15.53 5.46 28.36
N LEU A 204 -16.73 5.98 28.62
CA LEU A 204 -17.67 6.36 27.56
C LEU A 204 -17.10 7.41 26.59
N GLU A 205 -16.39 8.41 27.11
CA GLU A 205 -15.75 9.45 26.31
C GLU A 205 -14.62 8.89 25.44
N GLN A 206 -13.76 8.06 26.03
CA GLN A 206 -12.66 7.39 25.33
C GLN A 206 -13.16 6.46 24.20
N LYS A 207 -14.30 5.78 24.40
CA LYS A 207 -14.95 4.98 23.35
C LYS A 207 -15.28 5.82 22.12
N GLY A 208 -15.79 7.04 22.32
CA GLY A 208 -16.10 7.97 21.23
C GLY A 208 -14.86 8.27 20.37
N VAL A 209 -13.77 8.69 21.01
CA VAL A 209 -12.49 8.99 20.34
C VAL A 209 -11.93 7.75 19.63
N PHE A 210 -11.97 6.58 20.28
CA PHE A 210 -11.47 5.34 19.67
C PHE A 210 -12.28 4.92 18.43
N LEU A 211 -13.60 5.06 18.46
CA LEU A 211 -14.46 4.77 17.31
C LEU A 211 -14.23 5.74 16.16
N GLU A 212 -14.01 7.03 16.46
CA GLU A 212 -13.65 8.03 15.46
C GLU A 212 -12.31 7.69 14.79
N MET A 213 -11.28 7.33 15.58
CA MET A 213 -10.00 6.86 15.03
C MET A 213 -10.16 5.66 14.10
N LYS A 214 -11.02 4.68 14.46
CA LYS A 214 -11.32 3.53 13.58
C LYS A 214 -12.05 3.97 12.30
N ALA A 215 -13.00 4.90 12.41
CA ALA A 215 -13.73 5.44 11.27
C ALA A 215 -12.79 6.21 10.31
N GLU A 216 -11.93 7.07 10.85
CA GLU A 216 -10.94 7.83 10.08
C GLU A 216 -9.97 6.89 9.34
N ARG A 217 -9.49 5.84 10.02
CA ARG A 217 -8.66 4.79 9.38
C ARG A 217 -9.42 4.08 8.26
N LYS A 218 -10.69 3.75 8.45
CA LYS A 218 -11.55 3.15 7.41
C LYS A 218 -11.72 4.11 6.23
N VAL A 219 -11.90 5.41 6.47
CA VAL A 219 -11.95 6.43 5.40
C VAL A 219 -10.63 6.49 4.64
N LYS A 220 -9.48 6.52 5.33
CA LYS A 220 -8.14 6.50 4.71
C LYS A 220 -7.95 5.25 3.82
N LEU A 221 -8.33 4.07 4.31
CA LEU A 221 -8.29 2.84 3.52
C LEU A 221 -9.25 2.88 2.32
N ASN A 222 -10.45 3.41 2.52
CA ASN A 222 -11.44 3.58 1.45
C ASN A 222 -11.00 4.60 0.40
N LYS A 223 -10.27 5.67 0.76
CA LYS A 223 -9.69 6.63 -0.20
C LYS A 223 -8.78 5.91 -1.20
N HIS A 224 -7.99 4.92 -0.77
CA HIS A 224 -7.19 4.10 -1.69
C HIS A 224 -8.05 3.25 -2.63
N GLY A 225 -9.17 2.70 -2.14
CA GLY A 225 -10.15 2.00 -2.98
C GLY A 225 -10.85 2.93 -3.98
N LYS A 226 -11.26 4.14 -3.52
CA LYS A 226 -11.90 5.17 -4.34
C LYS A 226 -10.98 5.64 -5.47
N ARG A 227 -9.67 5.78 -5.24
CA ARG A 227 -8.71 6.14 -6.31
C ARG A 227 -8.74 5.16 -7.48
N PHE A 228 -9.01 3.88 -7.25
CA PHE A 228 -9.17 2.92 -8.34
C PHE A 228 -10.46 3.14 -9.13
N ARG A 229 -11.58 3.42 -8.45
CA ARG A 229 -12.87 3.76 -9.10
C ARG A 229 -12.83 5.11 -9.82
N ALA A 230 -12.18 6.12 -9.24
CA ALA A 230 -12.00 7.42 -9.86
C ALA A 230 -11.24 7.30 -11.19
N ARG A 231 -10.24 6.40 -11.29
CA ARG A 231 -9.54 6.16 -12.56
C ARG A 231 -10.44 5.59 -13.66
N SER A 232 -11.45 4.79 -13.35
CA SER A 232 -12.44 4.38 -14.37
C SER A 232 -13.35 5.53 -14.76
N HIS A 233 -13.88 6.28 -13.79
CA HIS A 233 -14.74 7.43 -14.11
C HIS A 233 -14.01 8.46 -14.97
N ASN A 234 -12.78 8.85 -14.60
CA ASN A 234 -11.97 9.78 -15.40
C ASN A 234 -11.67 9.23 -16.82
N ARG A 235 -11.59 7.90 -17.00
CA ARG A 235 -11.43 7.30 -18.32
C ARG A 235 -12.71 7.40 -19.15
N ILE A 236 -13.87 7.21 -18.52
CA ILE A 236 -15.19 7.36 -19.15
C ILE A 236 -15.40 8.82 -19.55
N GLU A 237 -15.18 9.77 -18.63
CA GLU A 237 -15.29 11.21 -18.91
C GLU A 237 -14.37 11.64 -20.05
N LYS A 238 -13.12 11.16 -20.06
CA LYS A 238 -12.20 11.45 -21.17
C LYS A 238 -12.68 10.88 -22.49
N LEU A 239 -13.23 9.65 -22.51
CA LEU A 239 -13.80 9.09 -23.73
C LEU A 239 -15.05 9.86 -24.17
N ALA A 240 -15.91 10.22 -23.22
CA ALA A 240 -17.13 10.97 -23.47
C ALA A 240 -16.85 12.34 -24.08
N GLY A 241 -15.87 13.09 -23.57
CA GLY A 241 -15.46 14.37 -24.17
C GLY A 241 -14.72 14.21 -25.50
N GLN A 242 -14.07 13.07 -25.75
CA GLN A 242 -13.40 12.83 -27.03
C GLN A 242 -14.35 12.34 -28.13
N LEU A 243 -15.50 11.76 -27.79
CA LEU A 243 -16.44 11.15 -28.74
C LEU A 243 -17.84 11.77 -28.68
N ASP A 244 -18.00 12.81 -27.88
CA ASP A 244 -19.23 13.59 -27.77
C ASP A 244 -20.44 12.69 -27.40
N PHE A 245 -20.26 11.84 -26.39
CA PHE A 245 -21.30 10.90 -25.95
C PHE A 245 -22.51 11.61 -25.34
N ASN A 246 -23.71 11.13 -25.68
CA ASN A 246 -24.93 11.50 -24.96
C ASN A 246 -25.03 10.78 -23.60
N GLU A 247 -25.97 11.19 -22.74
CA GLU A 247 -26.12 10.63 -21.40
C GLU A 247 -26.41 9.12 -21.39
N SER A 248 -27.25 8.64 -22.30
CA SER A 248 -27.57 7.20 -22.41
C SER A 248 -26.32 6.37 -22.76
N GLN A 249 -25.48 6.84 -23.68
CA GLN A 249 -24.21 6.21 -24.02
C GLN A 249 -23.25 6.21 -22.81
N LYS A 250 -23.18 7.31 -22.03
CA LYS A 250 -22.34 7.38 -20.83
C LYS A 250 -22.76 6.34 -19.79
N GLU A 251 -24.07 6.17 -19.56
CA GLU A 251 -24.61 5.15 -18.63
C GLU A 251 -24.28 3.73 -19.08
N GLN A 252 -24.51 3.41 -20.36
CA GLN A 252 -24.18 2.08 -20.91
C GLN A 252 -22.69 1.76 -20.79
N ILE A 253 -21.81 2.75 -21.03
CA ILE A 253 -20.37 2.59 -20.86
C ILE A 253 -20.00 2.40 -19.39
N ALA A 254 -20.61 3.16 -18.48
CA ALA A 254 -20.38 2.99 -17.05
C ALA A 254 -20.73 1.57 -16.61
N GLU A 255 -21.87 1.03 -17.04
CA GLU A 255 -22.28 -0.35 -16.74
C GLU A 255 -21.28 -1.39 -17.29
N ILE A 256 -20.79 -1.21 -18.53
CA ILE A 256 -19.74 -2.08 -19.12
C ILE A 256 -18.48 -2.08 -18.24
N PHE A 257 -17.99 -0.91 -17.84
CA PHE A 257 -16.79 -0.81 -17.00
C PHE A 257 -17.00 -1.39 -15.60
N GLU A 258 -18.17 -1.21 -15.00
CA GLU A 258 -18.50 -1.78 -13.68
C GLU A 258 -18.52 -3.30 -13.71
N LYS A 259 -19.16 -3.92 -14.72
CA LYS A 259 -19.19 -5.37 -14.92
C LYS A 259 -17.77 -5.93 -15.06
N VAL A 260 -16.95 -5.34 -15.94
CA VAL A 260 -15.57 -5.81 -16.10
C VAL A 260 -14.72 -5.58 -14.85
N HIS A 261 -14.93 -4.49 -14.12
CA HIS A 261 -14.27 -4.28 -12.82
C HIS A 261 -14.70 -5.29 -11.76
N ALA A 262 -15.96 -5.74 -11.75
CA ALA A 262 -16.42 -6.81 -10.88
C ALA A 262 -15.73 -8.14 -11.23
N GLU A 263 -15.68 -8.49 -12.52
CA GLU A 263 -14.99 -9.70 -13.00
C GLU A 263 -13.48 -9.67 -12.70
N ILE A 264 -12.80 -8.55 -12.97
CA ILE A 264 -11.36 -8.39 -12.67
C ILE A 264 -11.14 -8.52 -11.16
N ARG A 265 -12.01 -7.96 -10.31
CA ARG A 265 -11.91 -8.11 -8.86
C ARG A 265 -12.11 -9.56 -8.42
N GLY A 266 -13.07 -10.27 -9.00
CA GLY A 266 -13.31 -11.71 -8.73
C GLY A 266 -12.09 -12.54 -9.10
N ASN A 267 -11.55 -12.33 -10.30
CA ASN A 267 -10.41 -13.11 -10.81
C ASN A 267 -9.07 -12.69 -10.18
N MET A 268 -8.92 -11.45 -9.72
CA MET A 268 -7.69 -10.99 -9.05
C MET A 268 -7.35 -11.79 -7.80
N ASN A 269 -8.35 -12.38 -7.14
CA ASN A 269 -8.13 -13.24 -5.99
C ASN A 269 -7.40 -14.53 -6.38
N GLY A 270 -7.77 -15.16 -7.50
CA GLY A 270 -7.05 -16.33 -8.03
C GLY A 270 -5.66 -15.99 -8.56
N TRP A 271 -5.52 -14.87 -9.29
CA TRP A 271 -4.25 -14.47 -9.89
C TRP A 271 -3.19 -13.99 -8.91
N ARG A 272 -3.59 -13.53 -7.72
CA ARG A 272 -2.64 -13.13 -6.68
C ARG A 272 -1.89 -14.30 -6.05
N ASN A 273 -2.41 -15.52 -6.19
CA ASN A 273 -1.82 -16.73 -5.62
C ASN A 273 -1.02 -17.54 -6.67
N GLY A 274 -1.29 -17.36 -7.96
CA GLY A 274 -0.62 -18.08 -9.05
C GLY A 274 0.58 -17.33 -9.65
N ARG A 275 1.67 -18.06 -9.97
CA ARG A 275 2.86 -17.54 -10.67
C ARG A 275 2.62 -17.27 -12.16
N ASN A 276 1.45 -17.56 -12.73
CA ASN A 276 1.21 -17.40 -14.16
C ASN A 276 0.82 -15.97 -14.57
N ARG A 277 1.80 -15.08 -14.53
CA ARG A 277 1.66 -13.69 -14.95
C ARG A 277 1.25 -13.56 -16.43
N GLU A 278 1.58 -14.55 -17.25
CA GLU A 278 1.25 -14.54 -18.68
C GLU A 278 -0.25 -14.79 -18.89
N GLU A 279 -0.84 -15.77 -18.22
CA GLU A 279 -2.28 -15.99 -18.21
C GLU A 279 -3.04 -14.74 -17.73
N LEU A 280 -2.55 -14.08 -16.67
CA LEU A 280 -3.13 -12.80 -16.21
C LEU A 280 -3.12 -11.75 -17.33
N ARG A 281 -2.00 -11.60 -18.05
CA ARG A 281 -1.89 -10.67 -19.18
C ARG A 281 -2.85 -11.03 -20.31
N LYS A 282 -2.92 -12.32 -20.70
CA LYS A 282 -3.82 -12.82 -21.75
C LYS A 282 -5.29 -12.60 -21.37
N SER A 283 -5.67 -12.94 -20.14
CA SER A 283 -7.02 -12.71 -19.63
C SER A 283 -7.38 -11.21 -19.60
N MET A 284 -6.48 -10.36 -19.10
CA MET A 284 -6.70 -8.91 -19.11
C MET A 284 -6.82 -8.37 -20.54
N HIS A 285 -6.00 -8.85 -21.47
CA HIS A 285 -6.09 -8.49 -22.89
C HIS A 285 -7.45 -8.90 -23.48
N ASN A 286 -7.89 -10.13 -23.26
CA ASN A 286 -9.17 -10.62 -23.74
C ASN A 286 -10.35 -9.84 -23.15
N LYS A 287 -10.31 -9.50 -21.85
CA LYS A 287 -11.34 -8.65 -21.22
C LYS A 287 -11.36 -7.24 -21.81
N MET A 288 -10.19 -6.64 -22.06
CA MET A 288 -10.12 -5.32 -22.70
C MET A 288 -10.65 -5.36 -24.14
N LYS A 289 -10.35 -6.42 -24.90
CA LYS A 289 -10.90 -6.63 -26.24
C LYS A 289 -12.43 -6.75 -26.21
N LYS A 290 -12.99 -7.47 -25.23
CA LYS A 290 -14.44 -7.56 -25.02
C LYS A 290 -15.07 -6.20 -24.68
N ILE A 291 -14.42 -5.39 -23.84
CA ILE A 291 -14.87 -4.01 -23.56
C ILE A 291 -14.92 -3.21 -24.85
N ASP A 292 -13.85 -3.23 -25.65
CA ASP A 292 -13.80 -2.46 -26.89
C ASP A 292 -14.94 -2.88 -27.86
N GLN A 293 -15.22 -4.18 -27.96
CA GLN A 293 -16.35 -4.70 -28.76
C GLN A 293 -17.71 -4.25 -28.23
N GLN A 294 -17.90 -4.21 -26.91
CA GLN A 294 -19.16 -3.73 -26.31
C GLN A 294 -19.33 -2.22 -26.51
N ILE A 295 -18.24 -1.44 -26.39
CA ILE A 295 -18.27 -0.01 -26.68
C ILE A 295 -18.60 0.22 -28.16
N GLN A 296 -17.99 -0.50 -29.11
CA GLN A 296 -18.29 -0.30 -30.54
C GLN A 296 -19.77 -0.47 -30.89
N LYS A 297 -20.51 -1.35 -30.18
CA LYS A 297 -21.94 -1.60 -30.42
C LYS A 297 -22.87 -0.42 -30.08
N ILE A 298 -22.40 0.51 -29.25
CA ILE A 298 -23.19 1.67 -28.80
C ILE A 298 -22.77 2.97 -29.48
N LEU A 299 -21.72 2.94 -30.32
CA LEU A 299 -21.21 4.09 -31.05
C LEU A 299 -21.95 4.28 -32.37
N THR A 300 -22.15 5.54 -32.77
CA THR A 300 -22.51 5.86 -34.14
C THR A 300 -21.34 5.58 -35.10
N PRO A 301 -21.57 5.47 -36.42
CA PRO A 301 -20.48 5.25 -37.39
C PRO A 301 -19.35 6.30 -37.32
N GLU A 302 -19.70 7.57 -37.10
CA GLU A 302 -18.74 8.66 -36.96
C GLU A 302 -17.92 8.53 -35.67
N GLN A 303 -18.57 8.25 -34.55
CA GLN A 303 -17.92 8.00 -33.26
C GLN A 303 -17.00 6.78 -33.34
N MET A 304 -17.40 5.73 -34.07
CA MET A 304 -16.60 4.53 -34.27
C MET A 304 -15.28 4.82 -35.00
N LYS A 305 -15.33 5.64 -36.07
CA LYS A 305 -14.12 6.09 -36.78
C LYS A 305 -13.17 6.87 -35.86
N LYS A 306 -13.71 7.82 -35.08
CA LYS A 306 -12.95 8.60 -34.10
C LYS A 306 -12.37 7.71 -32.98
N PHE A 307 -13.11 6.70 -32.54
CA PHE A 307 -12.66 5.74 -31.53
C PHE A 307 -11.49 4.88 -32.00
N GLU A 308 -11.52 4.40 -33.25
CA GLU A 308 -10.38 3.68 -33.84
C GLU A 308 -9.15 4.56 -33.98
N GLN A 309 -9.32 5.83 -34.39
CA GLN A 309 -8.23 6.81 -34.41
C GLN A 309 -7.62 7.02 -33.01
N LEU A 310 -8.44 7.17 -31.97
CA LEU A 310 -7.94 7.28 -30.60
C LEU A 310 -7.17 6.03 -30.14
N LYS A 311 -7.52 4.85 -30.65
CA LYS A 311 -6.79 3.60 -30.36
C LYS A 311 -5.44 3.56 -31.08
N THR A 312 -5.37 4.02 -32.34
CA THR A 312 -4.10 4.12 -33.08
C THR A 312 -3.18 5.14 -32.43
N ASP A 313 -3.67 6.33 -32.10
CA ASP A 313 -2.86 7.38 -31.46
C ASP A 313 -2.29 6.91 -30.12
N ARG A 314 -3.08 6.20 -29.32
CA ARG A 314 -2.60 5.61 -28.05
C ARG A 314 -1.55 4.53 -28.28
N LYS A 315 -1.62 3.78 -29.38
CA LYS A 315 -0.60 2.78 -29.74
C LYS A 315 0.68 3.48 -30.18
N GLU A 316 0.59 4.55 -30.96
CA GLU A 316 1.75 5.35 -31.39
C GLU A 316 2.42 6.05 -30.23
N LYS A 317 1.68 6.76 -29.37
CA LYS A 317 2.25 7.36 -28.15
C LYS A 317 2.91 6.34 -27.24
N ARG A 318 2.36 5.12 -27.17
CA ARG A 318 3.00 4.02 -26.43
C ARG A 318 4.30 3.54 -27.08
N LYS A 319 4.40 3.55 -28.41
CA LYS A 319 5.64 3.24 -29.13
C LYS A 319 6.68 4.33 -28.90
N GLU A 320 6.29 5.60 -29.02
CA GLU A 320 7.15 6.77 -28.76
C GLU A 320 7.71 6.78 -27.33
N HIS A 321 6.91 6.37 -26.34
CA HIS A 321 7.35 6.26 -24.96
C HIS A 321 7.95 4.89 -24.61
N SER A 322 7.95 3.93 -25.54
CA SER A 322 8.66 2.66 -25.35
C SER A 322 10.11 2.92 -25.71
N PRO A 323 11.07 2.76 -24.78
CA PRO A 323 12.46 3.15 -25.05
C PRO A 323 13.17 2.26 -26.09
N ASP A 324 12.46 1.29 -26.68
CA ASP A 324 12.95 0.25 -27.59
C ASP A 324 12.89 0.66 -29.07
N ASN A 325 12.53 1.90 -29.38
CA ASN A 325 12.40 2.44 -30.75
C ASN A 325 13.29 3.67 -30.96
#